data_AF-A0A7K2XL40-F1
#
_entry.id   AF-A0A7K2XL40-F1
#
_cell.length_a   1.000
_cell.length_b   1.000
_cell.length_c   1.000
_cell.angle_alpha   90.00
_cell.angle_beta   90.00
_cell.angle_gamma   90.00
#
_symmetry.space_group_name_H-M   'P 1'
#
loop_
_entity.id
_entity.type
_entity.pdbx_description
1 polymer ?
#
loop_
_entity_poly.entity_id
_entity_poly.type
_entity_poly.pdbx_seq_one_letter_code
_entity_poly.pdbx_strand_id
1 'polypeptide(L)' 'MRTDLLADPLDGLDAALDAVDAFDRVLVAGLLRPGPEQADGLAALVDAVAGTPLAARVAEAADKAAAGAADEDHSVALAA' A
#
# COMPACT_ATOMS: atom_id res chain seq x y z
N MET A 1 -24.34 -11.89 -21.50
CA MET A 1 -23.75 -10.83 -20.65
C MET A 1 -23.71 -11.37 -19.23
N ARG A 2 -22.56 -11.32 -18.54
CA ARG A 2 -22.43 -11.77 -17.15
C ARG A 2 -22.79 -10.63 -16.20
N THR A 3 -24.10 -10.41 -16.05
CA THR A 3 -24.66 -9.31 -15.26
C THR A 3 -24.37 -9.46 -13.77
N ASP A 4 -24.15 -10.69 -13.31
CA ASP A 4 -23.67 -11.08 -11.98
C ASP A 4 -22.35 -10.37 -11.63
N LEU A 5 -21.35 -10.39 -12.52
CA LEU A 5 -20.05 -9.73 -12.31
C LEU A 5 -20.14 -8.19 -12.23
N LEU A 6 -21.27 -7.59 -12.63
CA LEU A 6 -21.47 -6.14 -12.64
C LEU A 6 -22.37 -5.65 -11.49
N ALA A 7 -23.13 -6.55 -10.88
CA ALA A 7 -24.12 -6.21 -9.87
C ALA A 7 -23.75 -6.74 -8.47
N ASP A 8 -23.02 -7.85 -8.41
CA ASP A 8 -22.64 -8.45 -7.14
C ASP A 8 -21.39 -7.75 -6.58
N PRO A 9 -21.35 -7.51 -5.26
CA PRO A 9 -20.17 -6.96 -4.62
C PRO A 9 -19.00 -7.94 -4.77
N LEU A 10 -17.82 -7.38 -5.07
CA LEU A 10 -16.59 -8.16 -5.15
C LEU A 10 -15.98 -8.25 -3.76
N ASP A 11 -15.83 -9.47 -3.26
CA ASP A 11 -15.18 -9.73 -1.98
C ASP A 11 -13.79 -9.07 -1.93
N GLY A 12 -13.58 -8.23 -0.91
CA GLY A 12 -12.30 -7.55 -0.68
C GLY A 12 -12.07 -6.28 -1.49
N LEU A 13 -13.00 -5.86 -2.37
CA LEU A 13 -12.83 -4.63 -3.16
C LEU A 13 -12.72 -3.38 -2.27
N ASP A 14 -13.63 -3.22 -1.31
CA ASP A 14 -13.62 -2.06 -0.41
C ASP A 14 -12.31 -2.00 0.39
N ALA A 15 -11.86 -3.15 0.91
CA ALA A 15 -10.60 -3.24 1.65
C ALA A 15 -9.38 -2.89 0.76
N ALA A 16 -9.40 -3.27 -0.52
CA ALA A 16 -8.34 -2.90 -1.46
C ALA A 16 -8.34 -1.40 -1.76
N LEU A 17 -9.51 -0.79 -1.94
CA LEU A 17 -9.64 0.66 -2.16
C LEU A 17 -9.22 1.45 -0.91
N ASP A 18 -9.60 1.00 0.28
CA ASP A 18 -9.17 1.62 1.54
C ASP A 18 -7.65 1.59 1.71
N ALA A 19 -6.98 0.49 1.32
CA ALA A 19 -5.53 0.38 1.35
C ALA A 19 -4.84 1.35 0.37
N VAL A 20 -5.40 1.50 -0.85
CA VAL A 20 -4.89 2.46 -1.84
C VAL A 20 -5.08 3.89 -1.37
N ASP A 21 -6.25 4.24 -0.84
CA ASP A 21 -6.54 5.56 -0.27
C ASP A 21 -5.61 5.90 0.90
N ALA A 22 -5.33 4.92 1.77
CA ALA A 22 -4.39 5.10 2.87
C ALA A 22 -2.97 5.37 2.34
N PHE A 23 -2.52 4.62 1.34
CA PHE A 23 -1.20 4.81 0.73
C PHE A 23 -1.09 6.13 -0.04
N ASP A 24 -2.13 6.57 -0.75
CA ASP A 24 -2.15 7.86 -1.46
C ASP A 24 -1.94 9.04 -0.48
N ARG A 25 -2.57 9.00 0.69
CA ARG A 25 -2.35 10.02 1.74
C ARG A 25 -0.89 10.06 2.21
N VAL A 26 -0.21 8.91 2.26
CA VAL A 26 1.22 8.84 2.56
C VAL A 26 2.03 9.54 1.46
N LEU A 27 1.73 9.24 0.19
CA LEU A 27 2.44 9.85 -0.95
C LEU A 27 2.24 11.37 -1.02
N VAL A 28 1.02 11.85 -0.76
CA VAL A 28 0.70 13.29 -0.70
C VAL A 28 1.45 13.99 0.43
N ALA A 29 1.59 13.34 1.59
CA ALA A 29 2.34 13.88 2.72
C ALA A 29 3.87 13.84 2.48
N GLY A 30 4.33 12.93 1.62
CA GLY A 30 5.72 12.76 1.23
C GLY A 30 6.50 11.75 2.08
N LEU A 31 7.45 11.05 1.44
CA LEU A 31 8.23 9.95 2.04
C LEU A 31 9.57 10.38 2.64
N LEU A 32 9.96 11.66 2.53
CA LEU A 32 11.26 12.14 3.03
C LEU A 32 11.33 12.21 4.56
N ARG A 33 10.20 12.43 5.24
CA ARG A 33 10.13 12.49 6.70
C ARG A 33 8.72 12.16 7.22
N PRO A 34 8.26 10.91 7.05
CA PRO A 34 6.91 10.52 7.44
C PRO A 34 6.71 10.63 8.95
N GLY A 35 5.51 11.05 9.33
CA GLY A 35 5.03 11.02 10.71
C GLY A 35 4.31 9.70 11.03
N PRO A 36 3.78 9.56 12.26
CA PRO A 36 3.13 8.34 12.71
C PRO A 36 1.90 7.95 11.88
N GLU A 37 1.09 8.91 11.44
CA GLU A 37 -0.08 8.64 10.58
C GLU A 37 0.35 8.06 9.21
N GLN A 38 1.53 8.42 8.71
CA GLN A 38 2.05 7.88 7.46
C GLN A 38 2.58 6.44 7.61
N ALA A 39 3.07 6.07 8.79
CA ALA A 39 3.48 4.71 9.08
C ALA A 39 2.28 3.74 9.06
N ASP A 40 1.12 4.19 9.56
CA ASP A 40 -0.11 3.39 9.52
C ASP A 40 -0.58 3.13 8.08
N GLY A 41 -0.47 4.12 7.19
CA GLY A 41 -0.79 3.95 5.77
C GLY A 41 0.16 3.00 5.03
N LEU A 42 1.44 2.99 5.40
CA LEU A 42 2.42 2.03 4.88
C LEU A 42 2.15 0.60 5.39
N ALA A 43 1.76 0.45 6.66
CA ALA A 43 1.38 -0.84 7.22
C ALA A 43 0.15 -1.43 6.53
N ALA A 44 -0.86 -0.59 6.23
CA ALA A 44 -2.05 -1.01 5.50
C ALA A 44 -1.73 -1.57 4.10
N LEU A 45 -0.76 -0.97 3.39
CA LEU A 45 -0.29 -1.50 2.11
C LEU A 45 0.39 -2.86 2.28
N VAL A 46 1.25 -3.01 3.29
CA VAL A 46 1.93 -4.28 3.60
C VAL A 46 0.93 -5.40 3.87
N ASP A 47 -0.11 -5.11 4.65
CA ASP A 47 -1.18 -6.06 4.95
C ASP A 47 -1.99 -6.41 3.70
N ALA A 48 -2.28 -5.44 2.82
CA ALA A 48 -3.02 -5.67 1.59
C ALA A 48 -2.30 -6.60 0.61
N VAL A 49 -0.97 -6.53 0.56
CA VAL A 49 -0.16 -7.41 -0.31
C VAL A 49 0.28 -8.70 0.39
N ALA A 50 -0.17 -8.95 1.62
CA ALA A 50 0.16 -10.16 2.35
C ALA A 50 -0.28 -11.41 1.58
N GLY A 51 0.59 -12.42 1.52
CA GLY A 51 0.34 -13.66 0.77
C GLY A 51 0.62 -13.56 -0.74
N THR A 52 1.04 -12.39 -1.24
CA THR A 52 1.55 -12.24 -2.61
C THR A 52 3.08 -12.40 -2.66
N PRO A 53 3.68 -12.65 -3.83
CA PRO A 53 5.13 -12.60 -4.00
C PRO A 53 5.77 -11.24 -3.69
N LEU A 54 4.97 -10.16 -3.63
CA LEU A 54 5.45 -8.80 -3.34
C LEU A 54 5.65 -8.56 -1.84
N ALA A 55 5.02 -9.37 -0.97
CA ALA A 55 4.91 -9.10 0.47
C ALA A 55 6.25 -8.75 1.14
N ALA A 56 7.29 -9.56 0.92
CA ALA A 56 8.59 -9.33 1.54
C ALA A 56 9.26 -8.04 1.04
N ARG A 57 9.14 -7.74 -0.26
CA ARG A 57 9.77 -6.59 -0.89
C ARG A 57 9.06 -5.28 -0.49
N VAL A 58 7.73 -5.31 -0.43
CA VAL A 58 6.91 -4.16 0.00
C VAL A 58 7.09 -3.89 1.49
N ALA A 59 7.16 -4.93 2.33
CA ALA A 59 7.43 -4.77 3.76
C ALA A 59 8.79 -4.09 4.02
N GLU A 60 9.85 -4.55 3.35
CA GLU A 60 11.17 -3.89 3.45
C GLU A 60 11.11 -2.43 3.01
N ALA A 61 10.48 -2.16 1.87
CA ALA A 61 10.36 -0.79 1.36
C ALA A 61 9.53 0.12 2.26
N ALA A 62 8.45 -0.41 2.85
CA ALA A 62 7.62 0.30 3.82
C ALA A 62 8.41 0.65 5.08
N ASP A 63 9.20 -0.28 5.62
CA ASP A 63 10.07 -0.03 6.78
C ASP A 63 11.11 1.05 6.50
N LYS A 64 11.74 1.01 5.32
CA LYS A 64 12.72 2.03 4.91
C LYS A 64 12.06 3.39 4.68
N ALA A 65 10.88 3.41 4.08
CA ALA A 65 10.13 4.64 3.87
C ALA A 65 9.71 5.25 5.20
N ALA A 66 9.16 4.47 6.14
CA ALA A 66 8.78 4.92 7.48
C ALA A 66 9.99 5.47 8.28
N ALA A 67 11.18 4.93 8.05
CA ALA A 67 12.43 5.43 8.65
C ALA A 67 13.00 6.68 7.93
N GLY A 68 12.42 7.12 6.81
CA GLY A 68 12.96 8.19 5.97
C GLY A 68 14.27 7.83 5.27
N ALA A 69 14.52 6.53 5.06
CA ALA A 69 15.76 5.98 4.52
C ALA A 69 15.53 5.19 3.21
N ALA A 70 14.34 5.27 2.63
CA ALA A 70 14.03 4.66 1.34
C ALA A 70 14.82 5.34 0.21
N ASP A 71 15.32 4.53 -0.70
CA ASP A 71 15.90 4.95 -1.97
C ASP A 71 14.93 4.70 -3.14
N GLU A 72 15.44 4.83 -4.37
CA GLU A 72 14.67 4.61 -5.59
C GLU A 72 14.15 3.18 -5.70
N ASP A 73 14.94 2.17 -5.35
CA ASP A 73 14.53 0.76 -5.46
C ASP A 73 13.37 0.43 -4.50
N HIS A 74 13.38 1.05 -3.31
CA HIS A 74 12.28 0.96 -2.36
C HIS A 74 11.04 1.71 -2.87
N SER A 75 11.21 2.86 -3.53
CA SER A 75 10.07 3.59 -4.13
C SER A 75 9.43 2.79 -5.28
N VAL A 76 10.25 2.13 -6.11
CA VAL A 76 9.76 1.22 -7.16
C VAL A 76 9.07 -0.01 -6.56
N ALA A 77 9.58 -0.54 -5.46
CA ALA A 77 8.93 -1.65 -4.76
C ALA A 77 7.53 -1.30 -4.23
N LEU A 78 7.34 -0.07 -3.74
CA LEU A 78 6.04 0.41 -3.26
C LEU A 78 5.03 0.70 -4.40
N ALA A 79 5.51 0.85 -5.63
CA ALA A 79 4.68 1.12 -6.81
C ALA A 79 4.29 -0.14 -7.61
N ALA A 80 4.64 -1.33 -7.11
CA ALA A 80 4.48 -2.62 -7.80
C ALA A 80 3.05 -3.18 -7.75
#